data_AF-A0A2V9CCT2-F1
#
_entry.id   AF-A0A2V9CCT2-F1
#
_cell.length_a   1.000
_cell.length_b   1.000
_cell.length_c   1.000
_cell.angle_alpha   90.00
_cell.angle_beta   90.00
_cell.angle_gamma   90.00
#
_symmetry.space_group_name_H-M   'P 1'
#
loop_
_entity.id
_entity.type
_entity.pdbx_description
1 polymer ?
#
loop_
_entity_poly.entity_id
_entity_poly.type
_entity_poly.pdbx_seq_one_letter_code
_entity_poly.pdbx_strand_id
1 'polypeptide(L)'
;AITTGGKLKARFVIHAASMRLGGATTAEALRNSTSYCLKIAKERGLKSIAFPAVGTGIAGFPLEECAKIMLREAAEHLQGETSLEKAHFVLFDDDAEEIFQRTWKRLQAELASGTAGAKGA
;
A
#
# COMPACT_ATOMS: atom_id res chain seq x y z
N ALA A 1 0.26 -3.55 14.60
CA ALA A 1 1.07 -4.50 15.42
C ALA A 1 1.89 -5.39 14.49
N ILE A 2 2.94 -6.08 14.96
CA ILE A 2 3.70 -7.04 14.15
C ILE A 2 3.96 -8.34 14.93
N THR A 3 3.83 -9.47 14.27
CA THR A 3 4.15 -10.81 14.81
C THR A 3 5.06 -11.57 13.84
N THR A 4 5.67 -12.67 14.29
CA THR A 4 6.34 -13.60 13.37
C THR A 4 5.31 -14.27 12.45
N GLY A 5 5.78 -14.83 11.33
CA GLY A 5 4.92 -15.58 10.39
C GLY A 5 4.59 -17.00 10.83
N GLY A 6 5.16 -17.49 11.94
CA GLY A 6 4.98 -18.88 12.36
C GLY A 6 5.46 -19.87 11.28
N LYS A 7 4.52 -20.66 10.72
CA LYS A 7 4.78 -21.63 9.65
C LYS A 7 4.66 -21.07 8.22
N LEU A 8 4.34 -19.78 8.08
CA LEU A 8 4.25 -19.12 6.78
C LEU A 8 5.63 -18.91 6.17
N LYS A 9 5.70 -18.83 4.83
CA LYS A 9 6.92 -18.41 4.11
C LYS A 9 7.30 -16.96 4.43
N ALA A 10 6.33 -16.12 4.78
CA ALA A 10 6.56 -14.75 5.21
C ALA A 10 7.23 -14.73 6.58
N ARG A 11 8.25 -13.88 6.76
CA ARG A 11 8.97 -13.75 8.05
C ARG A 11 8.10 -13.13 9.14
N PHE A 12 7.24 -12.19 8.77
CA PHE A 12 6.39 -11.43 9.68
C PHE A 12 4.98 -11.25 9.12
N VAL A 13 4.03 -11.01 10.02
CA VAL A 13 2.69 -10.52 9.72
C VAL A 13 2.54 -9.15 10.37
N ILE A 14 2.25 -8.13 9.56
CA ILE A 14 1.93 -6.78 10.04
C ILE A 14 0.42 -6.66 10.10
N HIS A 15 -0.10 -6.44 11.29
CA HIS A 15 -1.52 -6.30 11.56
C HIS A 15 -1.92 -4.84 11.37
N ALA A 16 -2.73 -4.61 10.34
CA ALA A 16 -3.17 -3.30 9.87
C ALA A 16 -4.69 -3.21 9.95
N ALA A 17 -5.21 -2.20 10.65
CA ALA A 17 -6.64 -1.92 10.71
C ALA A 17 -6.95 -0.72 9.80
N SER A 18 -8.00 -0.83 8.98
CA SER A 18 -8.48 0.27 8.12
C SER A 18 -9.67 1.01 8.72
N MET A 19 -10.26 0.49 9.79
CA MET A 19 -11.44 1.04 10.46
C MET A 19 -11.45 0.67 11.95
N ARG A 20 -12.27 1.39 12.72
CA ARG A 20 -12.63 1.01 14.09
C ARG A 20 -13.71 -0.07 14.07
N LEU A 21 -13.86 -0.81 15.17
CA LEU A 21 -14.95 -1.79 15.31
C LEU A 21 -16.30 -1.09 15.16
N GLY A 22 -17.13 -1.57 14.21
CA GLY A 22 -18.42 -0.97 13.88
C GLY A 22 -18.36 0.33 13.06
N GLY A 23 -17.17 0.76 12.62
CA GLY A 23 -16.99 1.93 11.76
C GLY A 23 -16.80 1.56 10.29
N ALA A 24 -16.64 2.60 9.45
CA ALA A 24 -16.25 2.46 8.05
C ALA A 24 -14.75 2.75 7.86
N THR A 25 -14.18 2.25 6.76
CA THR A 25 -12.84 2.67 6.34
C THR A 25 -12.91 4.09 5.79
N THR A 26 -11.95 4.94 6.16
CA THR A 26 -11.78 6.27 5.58
C THR A 26 -10.48 6.32 4.78
N ALA A 27 -10.39 7.25 3.83
CA ALA A 27 -9.17 7.49 3.06
C ALA A 27 -7.95 7.78 3.97
N GLU A 28 -8.15 8.56 5.03
CA GLU A 28 -7.11 8.87 6.02
C GLU A 28 -6.68 7.62 6.80
N ALA A 29 -7.63 6.81 7.27
CA ALA A 29 -7.31 5.58 7.99
C ALA A 29 -6.56 4.60 7.10
N LEU A 30 -6.96 4.44 5.84
CA LEU A 30 -6.28 3.59 4.87
C LEU A 30 -4.85 4.08 4.57
N ARG A 31 -4.68 5.40 4.39
CA ARG A 31 -3.38 6.02 4.18
C ARG A 31 -2.44 5.77 5.36
N ASN A 32 -2.90 6.08 6.56
CA ASN A 32 -2.14 5.87 7.79
C ASN A 32 -1.79 4.39 7.97
N SER A 33 -2.75 3.49 7.79
CA SER A 33 -2.53 2.04 7.93
C SER A 33 -1.45 1.54 6.96
N THR A 34 -1.51 1.97 5.70
CA THR A 34 -0.53 1.60 4.67
C THR A 34 0.86 2.16 4.98
N SER A 35 0.96 3.45 5.29
CA SER A 35 2.23 4.12 5.58
C SER A 35 2.92 3.55 6.84
N TYR A 36 2.14 3.23 7.88
CA TYR A 36 2.66 2.56 9.08
C TYR A 36 3.20 1.15 8.78
N CYS A 37 2.54 0.39 7.90
CA CYS A 37 3.05 -0.93 7.51
C CYS A 37 4.40 -0.81 6.79
N LEU A 38 4.53 0.15 5.87
CA LEU A 38 5.77 0.43 5.14
C LEU A 38 6.88 0.88 6.10
N LYS A 39 6.59 1.76 7.05
CA LYS A 39 7.52 2.18 8.10
C LYS A 39 8.02 0.99 8.93
N ILE A 40 7.12 0.12 9.38
CA ILE A 40 7.49 -1.09 10.13
C ILE A 40 8.41 -1.99 9.28
N ALA A 41 8.12 -2.15 7.99
CA ALA A 41 8.96 -2.95 7.10
C ALA A 41 10.38 -2.36 6.97
N LYS A 42 10.51 -1.03 6.83
CA LYS A 42 11.80 -0.32 6.86
C LYS A 42 12.54 -0.55 8.17
N GLU A 43 11.89 -0.33 9.31
CA GLU A 43 12.48 -0.49 10.65
C GLU A 43 12.97 -1.92 10.92
N ARG A 44 12.36 -2.91 10.27
CA ARG A 44 12.73 -4.33 10.36
C ARG A 44 13.71 -4.78 9.26
N GLY A 45 14.16 -3.88 8.39
CA GLY A 45 15.08 -4.19 7.31
C GLY A 45 14.52 -5.20 6.30
N LEU A 46 13.20 -5.21 6.08
CA LEU A 46 12.56 -6.13 5.14
C LEU A 46 12.80 -5.68 3.70
N LYS A 47 12.91 -6.66 2.80
CA LYS A 47 13.15 -6.44 1.37
C LYS A 47 11.88 -6.48 0.54
N SER A 48 10.82 -7.10 1.03
CA SER A 48 9.52 -7.12 0.38
C SER A 48 8.38 -7.08 1.37
N ILE A 49 7.25 -6.57 0.91
CA ILE A 49 5.97 -6.54 1.62
C ILE A 49 4.85 -6.89 0.65
N ALA A 50 3.79 -7.52 1.15
CA ALA A 50 2.59 -7.82 0.37
C ALA A 50 1.35 -7.25 1.06
N PHE A 51 0.50 -6.61 0.29
CA PHE A 51 -0.77 -6.03 0.71
C PHE A 51 -1.93 -6.68 -0.03
N PRO A 52 -3.06 -6.99 0.64
CA PRO A 52 -4.34 -7.15 -0.04
C PRO A 52 -4.93 -5.78 -0.41
N ALA A 53 -6.09 -5.74 -1.07
CA ALA A 53 -6.91 -4.54 -1.19
C ALA A 53 -7.54 -4.20 0.17
N VAL A 54 -6.81 -3.44 1.01
CA VAL A 54 -7.22 -3.18 2.40
C VAL A 54 -8.45 -2.29 2.45
N GLY A 55 -9.47 -2.72 3.21
CA GLY A 55 -10.71 -1.96 3.43
C GLY A 55 -11.81 -2.18 2.38
N THR A 56 -11.56 -2.90 1.30
CA THR A 56 -12.55 -3.10 0.21
C THR A 56 -13.48 -4.30 0.41
N GLY A 57 -13.21 -5.14 1.42
CA GLY A 57 -14.08 -6.26 1.82
C GLY A 57 -15.30 -5.77 2.61
N ILE A 58 -15.47 -6.26 3.85
CA ILE A 58 -16.62 -5.92 4.72
C ILE A 58 -16.79 -4.41 4.92
N ALA A 59 -15.70 -3.62 4.87
CA ALA A 59 -15.77 -2.17 5.04
C ALA A 59 -16.38 -1.43 3.84
N GLY A 60 -16.50 -2.07 2.67
CA GLY A 60 -17.09 -1.47 1.47
C GLY A 60 -16.35 -0.24 0.93
N PHE A 61 -15.06 -0.07 1.23
CA PHE A 61 -14.31 1.08 0.72
C PHE A 61 -14.16 0.99 -0.81
N PRO A 62 -14.34 2.10 -1.57
CA PRO A 62 -14.26 2.05 -3.02
C PRO A 62 -12.91 1.54 -3.52
N LEU A 63 -12.95 0.55 -4.42
CA LEU A 63 -11.76 -0.17 -4.88
C LEU A 63 -10.77 0.71 -5.65
N GLU A 64 -11.25 1.63 -6.49
CA GLU A 64 -10.40 2.57 -7.23
C GLU A 64 -9.72 3.59 -6.28
N GLU A 65 -10.44 4.06 -5.25
CA GLU A 65 -9.86 4.94 -4.24
C GLU A 65 -8.85 4.21 -3.36
N CYS A 66 -9.14 2.95 -3.00
CA CYS A 66 -8.21 2.05 -2.32
C CYS A 66 -6.91 1.92 -3.09
N ALA A 67 -7.00 1.55 -4.37
CA ALA A 67 -5.85 1.38 -5.24
C ALA A 67 -5.01 2.66 -5.30
N LYS A 68 -5.67 3.82 -5.52
CA LYS A 68 -4.99 5.11 -5.61
C LYS A 68 -4.20 5.45 -4.35
N ILE A 69 -4.80 5.26 -3.18
CA ILE A 69 -4.16 5.58 -1.91
C ILE A 69 -2.99 4.63 -1.66
N MET A 70 -3.24 3.31 -1.71
CA MET A 70 -2.21 2.35 -1.32
C MET A 70 -1.02 2.32 -2.28
N LEU A 71 -1.27 2.41 -3.60
CA LEU A 71 -0.20 2.46 -4.61
C LEU A 71 0.66 3.72 -4.46
N ARG A 72 0.04 4.88 -4.16
CA ARG A 72 0.77 6.13 -3.94
C ARG A 72 1.69 6.04 -2.73
N GLU A 73 1.18 5.58 -1.59
CA GLU A 73 1.99 5.42 -0.38
C GLU A 73 3.16 4.45 -0.62
N ALA A 74 2.92 3.33 -1.31
CA ALA A 74 3.99 2.39 -1.64
C ALA A 74 5.03 2.99 -2.59
N ALA A 75 4.61 3.70 -3.64
CA ALA A 75 5.50 4.31 -4.61
C ALA A 75 6.37 5.41 -4.01
N GLU A 76 5.76 6.33 -3.25
CA GLU A 76 6.48 7.41 -2.56
C GLU A 76 7.45 6.85 -1.52
N HIS A 77 7.06 5.80 -0.79
CA HIS A 77 7.96 5.13 0.15
C HIS A 77 9.17 4.46 -0.53
N LEU A 78 8.96 3.84 -1.70
CA LEU A 78 10.03 3.20 -2.49
C LEU A 78 10.98 4.20 -3.16
N GLN A 79 10.55 5.44 -3.37
CA GLN A 79 11.42 6.53 -3.86
C GLN A 79 12.25 7.16 -2.73
N GLY A 80 11.82 7.01 -1.48
CA GLY A 80 12.53 7.51 -0.31
C GLY A 80 13.63 6.57 0.18
N GLU A 81 14.22 6.91 1.32
CA GLU A 81 15.13 6.00 2.02
C GLU A 81 14.34 4.83 2.61
N THR A 82 14.52 3.63 2.06
CA THR A 82 13.86 2.40 2.54
C THR A 82 14.74 1.18 2.36
N SER A 83 14.46 0.11 3.11
CA SER A 83 15.05 -1.21 2.90
C SER A 83 14.29 -2.05 1.87
N LEU A 84 13.05 -1.65 1.56
CA LEU A 84 12.15 -2.38 0.66
C LEU A 84 12.61 -2.25 -0.79
N GLU A 85 12.60 -3.38 -1.49
CA GLU A 85 12.89 -3.47 -2.92
C GLU A 85 11.61 -3.73 -3.73
N LYS A 86 10.59 -4.36 -3.10
CA LYS A 86 9.32 -4.71 -3.75
C LYS A 86 8.12 -4.55 -2.82
N ALA A 87 7.03 -4.01 -3.35
CA ALA A 87 5.71 -4.06 -2.74
C ALA A 87 4.76 -4.84 -3.67
N HIS A 88 4.16 -5.91 -3.16
CA HIS A 88 3.20 -6.73 -3.89
C HIS A 88 1.77 -6.35 -3.50
N PHE A 89 0.90 -6.17 -4.48
CA PHE A 89 -0.54 -6.09 -4.27
C PHE A 89 -1.15 -7.42 -4.71
N VAL A 90 -1.60 -8.21 -3.74
CA VAL A 90 -2.13 -9.57 -3.96
C VAL A 90 -3.65 -9.48 -4.00
N LEU A 91 -4.19 -9.55 -5.21
CA LEU A 91 -5.60 -9.32 -5.53
C LEU A 91 -6.25 -10.66 -5.90
N PHE A 92 -7.52 -10.83 -5.53
CA PHE A 92 -8.21 -12.12 -5.63
C PHE A 92 -8.86 -12.35 -7.00
N ASP A 93 -9.42 -11.30 -7.59
CA ASP A 93 -10.16 -11.34 -8.86
C ASP A 93 -9.57 -10.40 -9.91
N ASP A 94 -9.95 -10.64 -11.16
CA ASP A 94 -9.45 -9.91 -12.33
C ASP A 94 -9.91 -8.45 -12.33
N ASP A 95 -11.11 -8.15 -11.80
CA ASP A 95 -11.64 -6.79 -11.72
C ASP A 95 -10.76 -5.91 -10.81
N ALA A 96 -10.39 -6.42 -9.63
CA ALA A 96 -9.48 -5.74 -8.73
C ALA A 96 -8.10 -5.58 -9.36
N GLU A 97 -7.59 -6.62 -10.03
CA GLU A 97 -6.33 -6.52 -10.75
C GLU A 97 -6.36 -5.42 -11.82
N GLU A 98 -7.39 -5.39 -12.67
CA GLU A 98 -7.52 -4.39 -13.73
C GLU A 98 -7.55 -2.97 -13.15
N ILE A 99 -8.33 -2.76 -12.08
CA ILE A 99 -8.44 -1.46 -11.41
C ILE A 99 -7.09 -1.03 -10.83
N PHE A 100 -6.37 -1.91 -10.15
CA PHE A 100 -5.04 -1.60 -9.61
C PHE A 100 -4.03 -1.32 -10.73
N GLN A 101 -4.01 -2.12 -11.80
CA GLN A 101 -3.13 -1.91 -12.93
C GLN A 101 -3.40 -0.58 -13.66
N ARG A 102 -4.67 -0.27 -13.94
CA ARG A 102 -5.05 1.00 -14.57
C ARG A 102 -4.70 2.20 -13.69
N THR A 103 -4.94 2.08 -12.38
CA THR A 103 -4.60 3.12 -11.40
C THR A 103 -3.09 3.34 -11.32
N TRP A 104 -2.30 2.26 -11.34
CA TRP A 104 -0.85 2.33 -11.35
C TRP A 104 -0.31 3.04 -12.60
N LYS A 105 -0.80 2.70 -13.79
CA LYS A 105 -0.40 3.38 -15.05
C LYS A 105 -0.63 4.88 -14.99
N ARG A 106 -1.79 5.32 -14.47
CA ARG A 106 -2.10 6.76 -14.28
C ARG A 106 -1.14 7.41 -13.28
N LEU A 107 -0.92 6.77 -12.15
CA LEU A 107 -0.02 7.27 -11.11
C LEU A 107 1.44 7.38 -11.60
N GLN A 108 1.92 6.44 -12.40
CA GLN A 108 3.26 6.52 -13.00
C GLN A 108 3.42 7.74 -13.90
N ALA A 109 2.41 8.03 -14.73
CA ALA A 109 2.41 9.23 -15.58
C ALA A 109 2.43 10.52 -14.74
N GLU A 110 1.62 10.58 -13.68
CA GLU A 110 1.61 11.70 -12.73
C GLU A 110 2.97 11.90 -12.06
N LEU A 111 3.57 10.84 -11.49
CA LEU A 111 4.86 10.91 -10.81
C LEU A 111 5.99 11.33 -11.75
N ALA A 112 5.99 10.84 -13.00
CA ALA A 112 6.96 11.25 -14.00
C ALA A 112 6.85 12.74 -14.36
N SER A 113 5.62 13.27 -14.43
CA SER A 113 5.37 14.70 -14.70
C SER A 113 5.77 15.61 -13.54
N GLY A 114 5.61 15.16 -12.28
CA GLY A 114 5.98 15.92 -11.08
C GLY A 114 7.49 16.09 -10.89
N THR A 115 8.30 15.10 -11.31
CA THR A 115 9.76 15.20 -11.26
C THR A 115 10.37 16.21 -12.24
N ALA A 116 9.66 16.61 -13.30
CA ALA A 116 10.15 17.58 -14.27
C ALA A 116 10.17 19.04 -13.73
N GLY A 117 9.39 19.34 -12.67
CA GLY A 117 9.32 20.66 -12.05
C GLY A 117 10.34 20.94 -10.95
N ALA A 118 11.03 19.90 -10.43
CA ALA A 118 11.91 20.03 -9.26
C ALA A 118 13.40 20.25 -9.58
N LYS A 119 13.77 20.36 -10.87
CA LYS A 119 15.17 20.60 -11.32
C LYS A 119 15.50 22.07 -11.62
N GLY A 120 14.67 23.01 -11.18
CA GLY A 120 14.86 24.45 -11.42
C GLY A 120 14.62 25.28 -10.15
N ALA A 121 15.48 25.12 -9.15
CA ALA A 121 15.65 26.07 -8.05
C ALA A 121 17.09 25.99 -7.54
#